data_AF-A0A543DLJ7-F1
#
_entry.id   AF-A0A543DLJ7-F1
#
_cell.length_a   1.000
_cell.length_b   1.000
_cell.length_c   1.000
_cell.angle_alpha   90.00
_cell.angle_beta   90.00
_cell.angle_gamma   90.00
#
_symmetry.space_group_name_H-M   'P 1'
#
loop_
_entity.id
_entity.type
_entity.pdbx_description
1 polymer ?
#
loop_
_entity_poly.entity_id
_entity_poly.type
_entity_poly.pdbx_seq_one_letter_code
_entity_poly.pdbx_strand_id
1 'polypeptide(L)'
;MRTVTAASLSAGNLLYREPALHDELHADSTVADDVLDAVSCSGARIESVLDLGCGTGHVLADLHKRRGWSAAGVDIQPEPLDHARAHHPQIRFRVGDLRTVRLGARFDLVLCLGNTLAYLHTETELAAAFDTIAAHSRPGSLAVICTLTDPGRDVQSTTRATTRTAGTADVTTSARWDPISGFLTTTRSWRFDDGRTAEDRIVRRVWSSDALRQQAARAALRPPIFLAA
;
A
#
# COMPACT_ATOMS: atom_id res chain seq x y z
N MET A 1 -6.06 10.26 17.95
CA MET A 1 -5.05 9.23 17.59
C MET A 1 -3.78 9.91 17.12
N ARG A 2 -2.61 9.28 17.26
CA ARG A 2 -1.35 9.85 16.77
C ARG A 2 -1.20 9.56 15.29
N THR A 3 -0.74 10.57 14.55
CA THR A 3 -0.30 10.45 13.16
C THR A 3 0.71 9.31 13.00
N VAL A 4 0.49 8.47 11.99
CA VAL A 4 1.42 7.40 11.62
C VAL A 4 2.71 7.99 11.05
N THR A 5 3.84 7.40 11.47
CA THR A 5 5.22 7.74 11.07
C THR A 5 5.95 6.48 10.61
N ALA A 6 7.07 6.65 9.90
CA ALA A 6 7.94 5.53 9.52
C ALA A 6 8.31 4.65 10.73
N ALA A 7 8.73 5.27 11.84
CA ALA A 7 9.10 4.55 13.06
C ALA A 7 7.94 3.72 13.64
N SER A 8 6.71 4.26 13.64
CA SER A 8 5.54 3.51 14.12
C SER A 8 5.16 2.34 13.19
N LEU A 9 5.38 2.47 11.88
CA LEU A 9 5.15 1.39 10.92
C LEU A 9 6.14 0.25 11.12
N SER A 10 7.45 0.56 11.20
CA SER A 10 8.51 -0.43 11.45
C SER A 10 8.33 -1.14 12.80
N ALA A 11 7.88 -0.41 13.83
CA ALA A 11 7.64 -0.99 15.15
C ALA A 11 6.42 -1.93 15.17
N GLY A 12 5.36 -1.60 14.42
CA GLY A 12 4.08 -2.31 14.47
C GLY A 12 3.94 -3.50 13.52
N ASN A 13 4.83 -3.65 12.54
CA ASN A 13 4.70 -4.67 11.49
C ASN A 13 6.07 -5.24 11.06
N LEU A 14 6.30 -6.52 11.33
CA LEU A 14 7.49 -7.28 10.95
C LEU A 14 7.83 -7.14 9.47
N LEU A 15 6.84 -7.18 8.58
CA LEU A 15 7.08 -7.11 7.15
C LEU A 15 7.61 -5.74 6.71
N TYR A 16 7.35 -4.70 7.50
CA TYR A 16 7.84 -3.36 7.22
C TYR A 16 9.26 -3.11 7.77
N ARG A 17 9.80 -4.04 8.55
CA ARG A 17 11.21 -4.06 8.99
C ARG A 17 12.05 -5.14 8.29
N GLU A 18 11.42 -6.14 7.67
CA GLU A 18 12.08 -7.19 6.88
C GLU A 18 11.58 -7.18 5.41
N PRO A 19 12.10 -6.27 4.55
CA PRO A 19 11.69 -6.16 3.15
C PRO A 19 11.83 -7.45 2.32
N ALA A 20 12.88 -8.24 2.57
CA ALA A 20 13.06 -9.53 1.89
C ALA A 20 11.95 -10.53 2.25
N LEU A 21 11.53 -10.56 3.53
CA LEU A 21 10.40 -11.38 3.96
C LEU A 21 9.09 -10.86 3.37
N HIS A 22 8.92 -9.54 3.29
CA HIS A 22 7.77 -8.95 2.62
C HIS A 22 7.65 -9.44 1.18
N ASP A 23 8.70 -9.33 0.37
CA ASP A 23 8.66 -9.73 -1.03
C ASP A 23 8.43 -11.24 -1.20
N GLU A 24 9.06 -12.05 -0.37
CA GLU A 24 8.85 -13.49 -0.37
C GLU A 24 7.38 -13.87 -0.14
N LEU A 25 6.73 -13.26 0.85
CA LEU A 25 5.32 -13.55 1.14
C LEU A 25 4.35 -12.98 0.10
N HIS A 26 4.82 -12.06 -0.74
CA HIS A 26 4.04 -11.47 -1.83
C HIS A 26 4.56 -11.88 -3.22
N ALA A 27 5.37 -12.94 -3.31
CA ALA A 27 5.96 -13.39 -4.57
C ALA A 27 4.89 -13.79 -5.61
N ASP A 28 3.76 -14.34 -5.15
CA ASP A 28 2.62 -14.73 -5.98
C ASP A 28 1.51 -13.65 -6.04
N SER A 29 1.84 -12.40 -5.72
CA SER A 29 0.89 -11.28 -5.75
C SER A 29 0.35 -11.03 -7.16
N THR A 30 -0.98 -10.97 -7.30
CA THR A 30 -1.67 -10.66 -8.56
C THR A 30 -1.98 -9.16 -8.72
N VAL A 31 -1.55 -8.32 -7.77
CA VAL A 31 -1.91 -6.89 -7.75
C VAL A 31 -1.47 -6.17 -9.02
N ALA A 32 -0.33 -6.56 -9.61
CA ALA A 32 0.10 -6.01 -10.90
C ALA A 32 -0.88 -6.37 -12.03
N ASP A 33 -1.40 -7.59 -12.06
CA ASP A 33 -2.41 -8.02 -13.03
C ASP A 33 -3.72 -7.23 -12.85
N ASP A 34 -4.18 -7.07 -11.60
CA ASP A 34 -5.38 -6.27 -11.29
C ASP A 34 -5.24 -4.81 -11.74
N VAL A 35 -4.05 -4.21 -11.57
CA VAL A 35 -3.75 -2.87 -12.08
C VAL A 35 -3.77 -2.84 -13.61
N LEU A 36 -3.18 -3.84 -14.27
CA LEU A 36 -3.17 -3.92 -15.74
C LEU A 36 -4.58 -4.11 -16.33
N ASP A 37 -5.43 -4.88 -15.67
CA ASP A 37 -6.82 -5.07 -16.04
C ASP A 37 -7.61 -3.77 -15.85
N ALA A 38 -7.44 -3.09 -14.71
CA ALA A 38 -8.03 -1.77 -14.46
C ALA A 38 -7.62 -0.74 -15.54
N VAL A 39 -6.34 -0.70 -15.90
CA VAL A 39 -5.83 0.17 -16.96
C VAL A 39 -6.46 -0.19 -18.31
N SER A 40 -6.51 -1.47 -18.66
CA SER A 40 -7.07 -1.95 -19.93
C SER A 40 -8.55 -1.61 -20.06
N CYS A 41 -9.34 -1.85 -19.02
CA CYS A 41 -10.77 -1.52 -18.97
C CYS A 41 -11.04 -0.01 -19.03
N SER A 42 -10.11 0.82 -18.55
CA SER A 42 -10.27 2.28 -18.59
C SER A 42 -10.03 2.90 -19.97
N GLY A 43 -9.35 2.17 -20.87
CA GLY A 43 -8.88 2.68 -22.16
C GLY A 43 -7.82 3.79 -22.06
N ALA A 44 -7.26 4.03 -20.87
CA ALA A 44 -6.26 5.07 -20.67
C ALA A 44 -4.91 4.68 -21.29
N ARG A 45 -4.29 5.62 -22.00
CA ARG A 45 -2.90 5.48 -22.45
C ARG A 45 -1.96 5.86 -21.30
N ILE A 46 -1.23 4.87 -20.80
CA ILE A 46 -0.29 5.05 -19.69
C ILE A 46 1.14 4.97 -20.23
N GLU A 47 1.96 5.96 -19.92
CA GLU A 47 3.41 5.95 -20.19
C GLU A 47 4.23 6.19 -18.90
N SER A 48 3.59 6.74 -17.87
CA SER A 48 4.21 7.08 -16.60
C SER A 48 3.34 6.68 -15.40
N VAL A 49 3.96 6.08 -14.39
CA VAL A 49 3.28 5.62 -13.17
C VAL A 49 3.98 6.11 -11.91
N LEU A 50 3.20 6.57 -10.95
CA LEU A 50 3.62 6.87 -9.58
C LEU A 50 2.91 5.93 -8.61
N ASP A 51 3.62 5.31 -7.68
CA ASP A 51 3.01 4.59 -6.55
C ASP A 51 3.32 5.30 -5.22
N LEU A 52 2.27 5.64 -4.49
CA LEU A 52 2.30 6.29 -3.17
C LEU A 52 2.10 5.24 -2.07
N GLY A 53 3.14 5.00 -1.28
CA GLY A 53 3.22 3.86 -0.36
C GLY A 53 3.75 2.60 -1.05
N CYS A 54 4.77 2.75 -1.89
CA CYS A 54 5.22 1.68 -2.78
C CYS A 54 5.97 0.53 -2.08
N GLY A 55 6.35 0.68 -0.81
CA GLY A 55 7.08 -0.33 -0.05
C GLY A 55 8.37 -0.76 -0.74
N THR A 56 8.48 -2.05 -1.02
CA THR A 56 9.63 -2.66 -1.74
C THR A 56 9.60 -2.41 -3.24
N GLY A 57 8.53 -1.80 -3.77
CA GLY A 57 8.40 -1.48 -5.18
C GLY A 57 8.12 -2.67 -6.10
N HIS A 58 7.80 -3.86 -5.57
CA HIS A 58 7.62 -5.06 -6.40
C HIS A 58 6.54 -4.89 -7.47
N VAL A 59 5.41 -4.21 -7.16
CA VAL A 59 4.33 -3.98 -8.13
C VAL A 59 4.81 -3.03 -9.22
N LEU A 60 5.46 -1.93 -8.85
CA LEU A 60 6.04 -0.99 -9.80
C LEU A 60 7.08 -1.66 -10.70
N ALA A 61 7.91 -2.53 -10.15
CA ALA A 61 8.92 -3.27 -10.89
C ALA A 61 8.31 -4.21 -11.92
N ASP A 62 7.23 -4.91 -11.55
CA ASP A 62 6.53 -5.79 -12.47
C ASP A 62 5.83 -5.00 -13.59
N LEU A 63 5.10 -3.93 -13.25
CA LEU A 63 4.48 -3.04 -14.24
C LEU A 63 5.53 -2.43 -15.20
N HIS A 64 6.66 -1.98 -14.67
CA HIS A 64 7.77 -1.46 -15.46
C HIS A 64 8.32 -2.51 -16.43
N LYS A 65 8.59 -3.74 -15.95
CA LYS A 65 9.10 -4.83 -16.79
C LYS A 65 8.14 -5.21 -17.91
N ARG A 66 6.84 -5.30 -17.62
CA ARG A 66 5.83 -5.76 -18.60
C ARG A 66 5.42 -4.69 -19.61
N ARG A 67 5.43 -3.41 -19.21
CA ARG A 67 4.89 -2.31 -20.04
C ARG A 67 5.92 -1.25 -20.46
N GLY A 68 7.10 -1.23 -19.86
CA GLY A 68 8.11 -0.22 -20.11
C GLY A 68 7.75 1.18 -19.59
N TRP A 69 6.75 1.30 -18.72
CA TRP A 69 6.33 2.60 -18.17
C TRP A 69 7.44 3.23 -17.32
N SER A 70 7.60 4.55 -17.44
CA SER A 70 8.46 5.30 -16.52
C SER A 70 7.84 5.26 -15.12
N ALA A 71 8.49 4.56 -14.20
CA ALA A 71 8.00 4.37 -12.85
C ALA A 71 8.69 5.29 -11.82
N ALA A 72 7.92 5.75 -10.85
CA ALA A 72 8.40 6.38 -9.63
C ALA A 72 7.66 5.83 -8.41
N GLY A 73 8.40 5.57 -7.33
CA GLY A 73 7.84 5.11 -6.06
C GLY A 73 8.13 6.08 -4.94
N VAL A 74 7.14 6.32 -4.08
CA VAL A 74 7.30 7.05 -2.83
C VAL A 74 6.89 6.17 -1.66
N ASP A 75 7.69 6.14 -0.62
CA ASP A 75 7.33 5.53 0.66
C ASP A 75 7.89 6.38 1.81
N ILE A 76 7.22 6.35 2.96
CA ILE A 76 7.67 7.08 4.15
C ILE A 76 8.84 6.36 4.84
N GLN A 77 8.96 5.04 4.65
CA GLN A 77 10.00 4.23 5.28
C GLN A 77 11.26 4.15 4.39
N PRO A 78 12.44 4.49 4.93
CA PRO A 78 13.68 4.37 4.17
C PRO A 78 14.09 2.92 3.91
N GLU A 79 13.88 2.00 4.86
CA GLU A 79 14.39 0.63 4.77
C GLU A 79 13.80 -0.18 3.59
N PRO A 80 12.46 -0.21 3.35
CA PRO A 80 11.91 -0.85 2.17
C PRO A 80 12.37 -0.20 0.86
N LEU A 81 12.61 1.12 0.86
CA LEU A 81 13.09 1.82 -0.33
C LEU A 81 14.54 1.53 -0.65
N ASP A 82 15.41 1.32 0.35
CA ASP A 82 16.79 0.92 0.10
C ASP A 82 16.84 -0.49 -0.50
N HIS A 83 15.99 -1.40 -0.02
CA HIS A 83 15.77 -2.70 -0.66
C HIS A 83 15.24 -2.55 -2.10
N ALA A 84 14.23 -1.69 -2.32
CA ALA A 84 13.67 -1.43 -3.64
C ALA A 84 14.72 -0.90 -4.64
N ARG A 85 15.56 0.04 -4.21
CA ARG A 85 16.66 0.61 -5.02
C ARG A 85 17.70 -0.44 -5.39
N ALA A 86 18.04 -1.33 -4.47
CA ALA A 86 19.00 -2.40 -4.71
C ALA A 86 18.49 -3.42 -5.75
N HIS A 87 17.20 -3.76 -5.71
CA HIS A 87 16.60 -4.77 -6.59
C HIS A 87 16.04 -4.20 -7.90
N HIS A 88 15.72 -2.92 -7.94
CA HIS A 88 15.09 -2.24 -9.07
C HIS A 88 15.78 -0.90 -9.40
N PRO A 89 17.09 -0.91 -9.73
CA PRO A 89 17.89 0.30 -9.90
C PRO A 89 17.41 1.21 -11.05
N GLN A 90 16.60 0.69 -11.98
CA GLN A 90 16.00 1.43 -13.08
C GLN A 90 14.79 2.30 -12.66
N ILE A 91 14.25 2.10 -11.46
CA ILE A 91 13.06 2.83 -10.96
C ILE A 91 13.49 3.94 -10.01
N ARG A 92 12.82 5.10 -10.10
CA ARG A 92 13.08 6.24 -9.22
C ARG A 92 12.32 6.10 -7.91
N PHE A 93 13.04 5.87 -6.82
CA PHE A 93 12.46 5.79 -5.48
C PHE A 93 12.82 6.99 -4.61
N ARG A 94 11.82 7.58 -3.93
CA ARG A 94 12.01 8.73 -3.04
C ARG A 94 11.37 8.47 -1.67
N VAL A 95 12.13 8.70 -0.60
CA VAL A 95 11.56 8.75 0.74
C VAL A 95 10.68 9.99 0.85
N GLY A 96 9.42 9.82 1.25
CA GLY A 96 8.47 10.91 1.35
C GLY A 96 7.15 10.49 1.98
N ASP A 97 6.52 11.44 2.66
CA ASP A 97 5.19 11.25 3.22
C ASP A 97 4.13 11.51 2.14
N LEU A 98 3.26 10.53 1.88
CA LEU A 98 2.20 10.64 0.88
C LEU A 98 1.23 11.81 1.14
N ARG A 99 1.17 12.35 2.36
CA ARG A 99 0.34 13.51 2.70
C ARG A 99 0.92 14.83 2.18
N THR A 100 2.23 14.90 2.00
CA THR A 100 2.93 16.18 1.77
C THR A 100 3.94 16.17 0.65
N VAL A 101 4.34 14.99 0.14
CA VAL A 101 5.36 14.87 -0.90
C VAL A 101 4.97 15.67 -2.15
N ARG A 102 5.92 16.37 -2.76
CA ARG A 102 5.75 17.06 -4.04
C ARG A 102 6.95 16.75 -4.92
N LEU A 103 6.73 15.99 -5.99
CA LEU A 103 7.79 15.54 -6.91
C LEU A 103 8.10 16.55 -8.02
N GLY A 104 7.24 17.57 -8.21
CA GLY A 104 7.38 18.48 -9.33
C GLY A 104 7.08 17.83 -10.70
N ALA A 105 6.49 16.63 -10.69
CA ALA A 105 6.13 15.86 -11.88
C ALA A 105 4.65 15.47 -11.83
N ARG A 106 4.11 15.05 -12.98
CA ARG A 106 2.76 14.49 -13.14
C ARG A 106 2.85 13.15 -13.87
N PHE A 107 1.88 12.28 -13.63
CA PHE A 107 1.88 10.89 -14.10
C PHE A 107 0.54 10.53 -14.73
N ASP A 108 0.54 9.58 -15.66
CA ASP A 108 -0.69 9.04 -16.26
C ASP A 108 -1.47 8.15 -15.30
N LEU A 109 -0.74 7.42 -14.46
CA LEU A 109 -1.27 6.50 -13.48
C LEU A 109 -0.72 6.86 -12.10
N VAL A 110 -1.61 7.10 -11.14
CA VAL A 110 -1.24 7.26 -9.72
C VAL A 110 -1.84 6.09 -8.94
N LEU A 111 -0.97 5.29 -8.36
CA LEU A 111 -1.28 4.13 -7.54
C LEU A 111 -1.20 4.50 -6.06
N CYS A 112 -2.05 3.89 -5.26
CA CYS A 112 -1.90 3.82 -3.81
C CYS A 112 -2.42 2.47 -3.33
N LEU A 113 -1.50 1.52 -3.16
CA LEU A 113 -1.80 0.11 -3.00
C LEU A 113 -1.51 -0.40 -1.57
N GLY A 114 -1.83 -1.67 -1.29
CA GLY A 114 -1.38 -2.36 -0.09
C GLY A 114 -1.94 -1.81 1.24
N ASN A 115 -3.17 -1.29 1.23
CA ASN A 115 -3.80 -0.67 2.40
C ASN A 115 -3.10 0.59 2.92
N THR A 116 -2.32 1.26 2.08
CA THR A 116 -1.58 2.48 2.46
C THR A 116 -2.50 3.58 3.02
N LEU A 117 -3.65 3.84 2.38
CA LEU A 117 -4.60 4.85 2.88
C LEU A 117 -5.21 4.49 4.24
N ALA A 118 -5.20 3.21 4.62
CA ALA A 118 -5.72 2.77 5.92
C ALA A 118 -4.82 3.22 7.10
N TYR A 119 -3.60 3.71 6.84
CA TYR A 119 -2.75 4.34 7.85
C TYR A 119 -3.04 5.84 8.04
N LEU A 120 -3.96 6.41 7.27
CA LEU A 120 -4.47 7.77 7.47
C LEU A 120 -5.65 7.67 8.42
N HIS A 121 -5.47 8.18 9.64
CA HIS A 121 -6.41 7.94 10.74
C HIS A 121 -7.43 9.08 10.90
N THR A 122 -7.30 10.15 10.12
CA THR A 122 -8.17 11.33 10.16
C THR A 122 -8.61 11.75 8.77
N GLU A 123 -9.75 12.46 8.68
CA GLU A 123 -10.22 13.07 7.43
C GLU A 123 -9.20 14.04 6.82
N THR A 124 -8.50 14.79 7.67
CA THR A 124 -7.48 15.76 7.22
C THR A 124 -6.29 15.06 6.57
N GLU A 125 -5.83 13.94 7.14
CA GLU A 125 -4.76 13.14 6.55
C GLU A 125 -5.20 12.53 5.22
N LEU A 126 -6.43 12.00 5.14
CA LEU A 126 -6.99 11.48 3.90
C LEU A 126 -7.10 12.57 2.83
N ALA A 127 -7.64 13.73 3.19
CA ALA A 127 -7.74 14.87 2.28
C ALA A 127 -6.35 15.28 1.73
N ALA A 128 -5.34 15.37 2.59
CA ALA A 128 -3.97 15.70 2.18
C ALA A 128 -3.36 14.65 1.22
N ALA A 129 -3.69 13.37 1.40
CA ALA A 129 -3.30 12.32 0.47
C ALA A 129 -3.95 12.49 -0.90
N PHE A 130 -5.25 12.78 -0.95
CA PHE A 130 -5.94 13.05 -2.22
C PHE A 130 -5.47 14.34 -2.90
N ASP A 131 -5.12 15.38 -2.13
CA ASP A 131 -4.47 16.58 -2.67
C ASP A 131 -3.10 16.23 -3.28
N THR A 132 -2.39 15.27 -2.69
CA THR A 132 -1.13 14.76 -3.24
C THR A 132 -1.35 13.96 -4.52
N ILE A 133 -2.36 13.10 -4.58
CA ILE A 133 -2.73 12.38 -5.81
C ILE A 133 -3.06 13.38 -6.92
N ALA A 134 -3.89 14.40 -6.64
CA ALA A 134 -4.23 15.46 -7.58
C ALA A 134 -3.01 16.28 -8.01
N ALA A 135 -2.13 16.64 -7.09
CA ALA A 135 -0.89 17.34 -7.39
C ALA A 135 0.11 16.53 -8.23
N HIS A 136 -0.10 15.22 -8.41
CA HIS A 136 0.71 14.37 -9.30
C HIS A 136 -0.08 13.86 -10.50
N SER A 137 -1.32 14.34 -10.68
CA SER A 137 -2.20 13.98 -11.80
C SER A 137 -2.24 15.09 -12.85
N ARG A 138 -2.46 14.70 -14.11
CA ARG A 138 -2.75 15.58 -15.25
C ARG A 138 -4.17 15.28 -15.77
N PRO A 139 -4.76 16.14 -16.63
CA PRO A 139 -6.04 15.80 -17.25
C PRO A 139 -5.96 14.43 -17.92
N GLY A 140 -6.91 13.55 -17.60
CA GLY A 140 -6.97 12.18 -18.09
C GLY A 140 -6.30 11.13 -17.20
N SER A 141 -5.48 11.52 -16.22
CA SER A 141 -4.81 10.57 -15.31
C SER A 141 -5.80 9.64 -14.62
N LEU A 142 -5.37 8.41 -14.44
CA LEU A 142 -6.10 7.37 -13.71
C LEU A 142 -5.52 7.25 -12.29
N ALA A 143 -6.40 7.12 -11.30
CA ALA A 143 -6.02 6.73 -9.96
C ALA A 143 -6.53 5.30 -9.68
N VAL A 144 -5.64 4.42 -9.22
CA VAL A 144 -5.99 3.05 -8.79
C VAL A 144 -5.61 2.88 -7.33
N ILE A 145 -6.58 2.52 -6.50
CA ILE A 145 -6.45 2.50 -5.05
C ILE A 145 -6.84 1.11 -4.52
N CYS A 146 -6.00 0.54 -3.66
CA CYS A 146 -6.31 -0.68 -2.92
C CYS A 146 -6.23 -0.36 -1.41
N THR A 147 -7.38 -0.36 -0.74
CA THR A 147 -7.46 -0.10 0.70
C THR A 147 -8.66 -0.80 1.33
N LEU A 148 -8.62 -0.97 2.66
CA LEU A 148 -9.72 -1.52 3.45
C LEU A 148 -10.96 -0.62 3.38
N THR A 149 -12.01 -1.13 2.74
CA THR A 149 -13.33 -0.46 2.64
C THR A 149 -14.44 -1.19 3.40
N ASP A 150 -14.28 -2.51 3.61
CA ASP A 150 -15.15 -3.33 4.45
C ASP A 150 -14.31 -4.47 5.07
N PRO A 151 -14.16 -4.54 6.41
CA PRO A 151 -13.42 -5.61 7.06
C PRO A 151 -14.21 -6.93 7.16
N GLY A 152 -15.49 -6.95 6.76
CA GLY A 152 -16.39 -8.09 6.96
C GLY A 152 -16.89 -8.19 8.42
N ARG A 153 -18.03 -8.86 8.62
CA ARG A 153 -18.66 -8.99 9.96
C ARG A 153 -18.01 -10.04 10.86
N ASP A 154 -17.21 -10.96 10.31
CA ASP A 154 -16.69 -12.12 11.02
C ASP A 154 -15.15 -12.11 11.02
N VAL A 155 -14.59 -11.25 11.88
CA VAL A 155 -13.14 -11.14 12.04
C VAL A 155 -12.67 -12.21 13.02
N GLN A 156 -12.43 -13.42 12.52
CA GLN A 156 -12.00 -14.57 13.33
C GLN A 156 -10.47 -14.67 13.41
N SER A 157 -9.98 -15.27 14.49
CA SER A 157 -8.56 -15.63 14.60
C SER A 157 -8.28 -16.82 13.70
N THR A 158 -7.21 -16.74 12.90
CA THR A 158 -6.75 -17.82 12.03
C THR A 158 -5.27 -18.08 12.26
N THR A 159 -4.86 -19.34 12.19
CA THR A 159 -3.45 -19.74 12.21
C THR A 159 -3.12 -20.42 10.90
N ARG A 160 -2.02 -20.01 10.27
CA ARG A 160 -1.54 -20.57 9.01
C ARG A 160 -0.02 -20.72 9.09
N ALA A 161 0.48 -21.88 8.67
CA ALA A 161 1.89 -22.05 8.39
C ALA A 161 2.26 -21.37 7.08
N THR A 162 3.39 -20.68 7.05
CA THR A 162 3.95 -20.08 5.84
C THR A 162 5.38 -20.57 5.62
N THR A 163 5.69 -20.92 4.37
CA THR A 163 7.01 -21.40 3.97
C THR A 163 7.84 -20.23 3.48
N ARG A 164 9.10 -20.18 3.91
CA ARG A 164 10.10 -19.19 3.54
C ARG A 164 11.36 -19.90 3.08
N THR A 165 12.24 -19.16 2.45
CA THR A 165 13.55 -19.59 1.96
C THR A 165 14.44 -19.99 3.14
N ALA A 166 14.29 -19.29 4.27
CA ALA A 166 15.05 -19.53 5.50
C ALA A 166 14.41 -20.56 6.45
N GLY A 167 13.32 -21.23 6.07
CA GLY A 167 12.60 -22.15 6.95
C GLY A 167 11.08 -21.93 6.95
N THR A 168 10.38 -22.50 7.93
CA THR A 168 8.94 -22.27 8.09
C THR A 168 8.63 -21.33 9.25
N ALA A 169 7.47 -20.66 9.16
CA ALA A 169 6.94 -19.87 10.26
C ALA A 169 5.46 -20.17 10.46
N ASP A 170 5.07 -20.46 11.69
CA ASP A 170 3.66 -20.45 12.07
C ASP A 170 3.24 -18.99 12.35
N VAL A 171 2.18 -18.56 11.67
CA VAL A 171 1.66 -17.20 11.78
C VAL A 171 0.22 -17.27 12.27
N THR A 172 -0.01 -16.80 13.49
CA THR A 172 -1.37 -16.64 14.04
C THR A 172 -1.79 -15.19 13.88
N THR A 173 -2.86 -14.97 13.12
CA THR A 173 -3.46 -13.65 12.90
C THR A 173 -4.81 -13.57 13.58
N SER A 174 -5.00 -12.52 14.39
CA SER A 174 -6.31 -12.14 14.90
C SER A 174 -6.58 -10.70 14.52
N ALA A 175 -7.85 -10.34 14.35
CA ALA A 175 -8.20 -8.96 14.15
C ALA A 175 -9.49 -8.61 14.89
N ARG A 176 -9.66 -7.32 15.17
CA ARG A 176 -10.82 -6.75 15.83
C ARG A 176 -11.23 -5.49 15.09
N TRP A 177 -12.43 -5.52 14.53
CA TRP A 177 -13.07 -4.36 13.94
C TRP A 177 -13.93 -3.64 14.98
N ASP A 178 -13.76 -2.33 15.11
CA ASP A 178 -14.66 -1.46 15.87
C ASP A 178 -15.40 -0.53 14.91
N PRO A 179 -16.69 -0.80 14.62
CA PRO A 179 -17.48 0.01 13.68
C PRO A 179 -17.80 1.42 14.21
N ILE A 180 -17.68 1.66 15.52
CA ILE A 180 -17.96 2.98 16.10
C ILE A 180 -16.75 3.89 15.86
N SER A 181 -15.55 3.41 16.19
CA SER A 181 -14.34 4.20 15.99
C SER A 181 -13.83 4.17 14.54
N GLY A 182 -14.24 3.17 13.76
CA GLY A 182 -13.82 3.02 12.37
C GLY A 182 -12.44 2.37 12.22
N PHE A 183 -11.95 1.66 13.25
CA PHE A 183 -10.61 1.06 13.25
C PHE A 183 -10.61 -0.47 13.29
N LEU A 184 -9.80 -1.06 12.43
CA LEU A 184 -9.41 -2.46 12.44
C LEU A 184 -8.04 -2.58 13.11
N THR A 185 -7.97 -3.34 14.20
CA THR A 185 -6.70 -3.73 14.81
C THR A 185 -6.40 -5.18 14.46
N THR A 186 -5.26 -5.42 13.82
CA THR A 186 -4.75 -6.77 13.52
C THR A 186 -3.54 -7.06 14.40
N THR A 187 -3.56 -8.18 15.09
CA THR A 187 -2.41 -8.72 15.84
C THR A 187 -1.90 -9.95 15.12
N ARG A 188 -0.60 -10.03 14.88
CA ARG A 188 0.03 -11.25 14.35
C ARG A 188 1.12 -11.74 15.27
N SER A 189 1.12 -13.03 15.58
CA SER A 189 2.21 -13.70 16.28
C SER A 189 2.93 -14.62 15.30
N TRP A 190 4.25 -14.47 15.23
CA TRP A 190 5.13 -15.24 14.38
C TRP A 190 5.97 -16.16 15.25
N ARG A 191 6.02 -17.44 14.87
CA ARG A 191 6.90 -18.43 15.46
C ARG A 191 7.71 -19.09 14.34
N PHE A 192 8.99 -18.78 14.30
CA PHE A 192 9.92 -19.35 13.32
C PHE A 192 10.44 -20.70 13.81
N ASP A 193 10.78 -21.57 12.87
CA ASP A 193 11.37 -22.89 13.14
C ASP A 193 12.73 -22.83 13.85
N ASP A 194 13.50 -21.76 13.62
CA ASP A 194 14.74 -21.44 14.33
C ASP A 194 14.53 -20.99 15.80
N GLY A 195 13.28 -20.91 16.27
CA GLY A 195 12.91 -20.51 17.61
C GLY A 195 12.73 -19.01 17.81
N ARG A 196 13.02 -18.18 16.80
CA ARG A 196 12.72 -16.74 16.82
C ARG A 196 11.21 -16.53 16.90
N THR A 197 10.81 -15.45 17.57
CA THR A 197 9.41 -14.99 17.58
C THR A 197 9.32 -13.52 17.24
N ALA A 198 8.16 -13.10 16.75
CA ALA A 198 7.85 -11.71 16.52
C ALA A 198 6.36 -11.44 16.73
N GLU A 199 6.03 -10.22 17.13
CA GLU A 199 4.66 -9.77 17.24
C GLU A 199 4.43 -8.50 16.41
N ASP A 200 3.25 -8.43 15.83
CA ASP A 200 2.74 -7.27 15.11
C ASP A 200 1.49 -6.76 15.79
N ARG A 201 1.34 -5.44 15.80
CA ARG A 201 0.09 -4.75 16.13
C ARG A 201 -0.15 -3.65 15.11
N ILE A 202 -1.08 -3.90 14.21
CA ILE A 202 -1.36 -3.06 13.05
C ILE A 202 -2.72 -2.41 13.26
N VAL A 203 -2.77 -1.08 13.27
CA VAL A 203 -4.01 -0.30 13.43
C VAL A 203 -4.30 0.42 12.13
N ARG A 204 -5.43 0.09 11.51
CA ARG A 204 -5.87 0.61 10.23
C ARG A 204 -7.25 1.22 10.33
N ARG A 205 -7.45 2.39 9.73
CA ARG A 205 -8.77 2.98 9.53
C ARG A 205 -9.43 2.32 8.32
N VAL A 206 -10.68 1.92 8.47
CA VAL A 206 -11.50 1.49 7.35
C VAL A 206 -12.20 2.71 6.78
N TRP A 207 -12.04 2.91 5.47
CA TRP A 207 -12.60 4.04 4.76
C TRP A 207 -13.73 3.57 3.86
N SER A 208 -14.93 4.12 4.01
CA SER A 208 -16.02 3.75 3.09
C SER A 208 -15.66 4.18 1.67
N SER A 209 -16.11 3.38 0.69
CA SER A 209 -15.96 3.72 -0.74
C SER A 209 -16.51 5.10 -1.06
N ASP A 210 -17.60 5.52 -0.39
CA ASP A 210 -18.19 6.84 -0.57
C ASP A 210 -17.29 7.97 -0.05
N ALA A 211 -16.66 7.79 1.12
CA ALA A 211 -15.71 8.77 1.65
C ALA A 211 -14.51 8.94 0.70
N LEU A 212 -13.98 7.84 0.17
CA LEU A 212 -12.89 7.87 -0.81
C LEU A 212 -13.31 8.57 -2.12
N ARG A 213 -14.51 8.29 -2.63
CA ARG A 213 -15.06 8.97 -3.82
C ARG A 213 -15.29 10.46 -3.57
N GLN A 214 -15.74 10.83 -2.37
CA GLN A 214 -15.95 12.23 -2.00
C GLN A 214 -14.63 13.00 -1.96
N GLN A 215 -13.55 12.39 -1.45
CA GLN A 215 -12.22 13.01 -1.45
C GLN A 215 -11.67 13.15 -2.88
N ALA A 216 -11.88 12.16 -3.74
CA ALA A 216 -11.51 12.27 -5.15
C ALA A 216 -12.24 13.42 -5.86
N ALA A 217 -13.56 13.52 -5.66
CA ALA A 217 -14.37 14.60 -6.22
C ALA A 217 -13.93 15.98 -5.70
N ARG A 218 -13.66 16.10 -4.38
CA ARG A 218 -13.12 17.32 -3.77
C ARG A 218 -11.80 17.75 -4.41
N ALA A 219 -10.93 16.79 -4.71
CA ALA A 219 -9.63 17.03 -5.33
C ALA A 219 -9.70 17.18 -6.87
N ALA A 220 -10.91 17.24 -7.45
CA ALA A 220 -11.16 17.32 -8.90
C ALA A 220 -10.50 16.18 -9.70
N LEU A 221 -10.38 15.00 -9.09
CA LEU A 221 -9.90 13.78 -9.74
C LEU A 221 -11.04 13.09 -10.48
N ARG A 222 -10.70 12.35 -11.53
CA ARG A 222 -11.59 11.32 -12.06
C ARG A 222 -11.90 10.30 -10.96
N PRO A 223 -13.09 9.67 -10.95
CA PRO A 223 -13.40 8.62 -10.00
C PRO A 223 -12.30 7.54 -10.00
N PRO A 224 -11.66 7.25 -8.85
CA PRO A 224 -10.64 6.22 -8.78
C PRO A 224 -11.24 4.84 -9.05
N ILE A 225 -10.41 3.95 -9.57
CA ILE A 225 -10.72 2.51 -9.60
C ILE A 225 -10.24 1.93 -8.26
N PHE A 226 -11.14 1.23 -7.58
CA PHE A 226 -10.82 0.56 -6.33
C PHE A 226 -10.60 -0.93 -6.59
N LEU A 227 -9.44 -1.43 -6.21
CA LEU A 227 -9.14 -2.86 -6.20
C LEU A 227 -9.61 -3.47 -4.87
N ALA A 228 -9.90 -4.77 -4.87
CA ALA A 228 -10.11 -5.51 -3.64
C ALA A 228 -8.82 -5.50 -2.81
N ALA A 229 -8.97 -5.48 -1.48
CA ALA A 229 -7.88 -5.36 -0.51
C ALA A 229 -7.73 -6.61 0.36
#